data_AF-A0A9E4PJ70-F1
#
_entry.id   AF-A0A9E4PJ70-F1
#
_cell.length_a   1.000
_cell.length_b   1.000
_cell.length_c   1.000
_cell.angle_alpha   90.00
_cell.angle_beta   90.00
_cell.angle_gamma   90.00
#
_symmetry.space_group_name_H-M   'P 1'
#
loop_
_entity.id
_entity.type
_entity.pdbx_description
1 polymer ?
#
loop_
_entity_poly.entity_id
_entity_poly.type
_entity_poly.pdbx_seq_one_letter_code
_entity_poly.pdbx_strand_id
1 'polypeptide(L)'
;GLKRLHQFDKVEMFQLVEPEQSAATLEQIVEHASDVARGLGLPFRILELCSGDIGFQSAKTYDVEVWSPASEEWLEVSSCSNCTDFQARRANIRFRRKPQGRPEYVHTLNGSGLALPRVIIALLETNQQPDGTVRLPEVLVPYMDGQQVLEPAR
;
A
#
# COMPACT_ATOMS: atom_id res chain seq x y z
N GLY A 1 9.38 1.06 -19.06
CA GLY A 1 8.01 1.03 -18.49
C GLY A 1 8.02 1.55 -17.07
N LEU A 2 6.88 1.55 -16.40
CA LEU A 2 6.68 2.19 -15.08
C LEU A 2 7.06 1.31 -13.87
N LYS A 3 7.41 0.03 -14.08
CA LYS A 3 7.54 -0.96 -13.00
C LYS A 3 8.64 -0.65 -11.99
N ARG A 4 9.75 -0.04 -12.43
CA ARG A 4 10.90 0.34 -11.60
C ARG A 4 11.47 1.65 -12.11
N LEU A 5 11.35 2.70 -11.30
CA LEU A 5 11.75 4.07 -11.63
C LEU A 5 12.66 4.62 -10.53
N HIS A 6 13.48 5.61 -10.86
CA HIS A 6 14.26 6.36 -9.87
C HIS A 6 13.39 7.28 -9.01
N GLN A 7 12.24 7.71 -9.54
CA GLN A 7 11.27 8.56 -8.87
C GLN A 7 9.86 8.03 -9.15
N PHE A 8 9.03 7.99 -8.12
CA PHE A 8 7.62 7.66 -8.24
C PHE A 8 6.82 8.25 -7.08
N ASP A 9 5.52 8.38 -7.30
CA ASP A 9 4.58 8.87 -6.29
C ASP A 9 3.95 7.72 -5.50
N LYS A 10 3.70 7.99 -4.23
CA LYS A 10 3.06 7.06 -3.29
C LYS A 10 2.25 7.85 -2.26
N VAL A 11 1.05 7.36 -1.95
CA VAL A 11 0.33 7.74 -0.74
C VAL A 11 0.72 6.76 0.36
N GLU A 12 1.33 7.26 1.43
CA GLU A 12 1.83 6.45 2.55
C GLU A 12 0.92 6.55 3.77
N MET A 13 0.61 5.40 4.38
CA MET A 13 0.01 5.33 5.71
C MET A 13 1.12 5.15 6.74
N PHE A 14 1.06 5.92 7.83
CA PHE A 14 1.99 5.78 8.95
C PHE A 14 1.22 5.89 10.26
N GLN A 15 1.45 4.98 11.20
CA GLN A 15 0.79 5.00 12.50
C GLN A 15 1.78 4.87 13.67
N LEU A 16 1.51 5.65 14.72
CA LEU A 16 2.14 5.54 16.03
C LEU A 16 1.07 5.03 16.99
N VAL A 17 1.27 3.84 17.56
CA VAL A 17 0.25 3.20 18.39
C VAL A 17 0.84 2.69 19.71
N GLU A 18 -0.04 2.43 20.67
CA GLU A 18 0.34 1.71 21.87
C GLU A 18 0.78 0.28 21.52
N PRO A 19 1.79 -0.30 22.20
CA PRO A 19 2.34 -1.60 21.85
C PRO A 19 1.30 -2.72 21.66
N GLU A 20 0.30 -2.78 22.54
CA GLU A 20 -0.78 -3.76 22.52
C GLU A 20 -1.74 -3.63 21.32
N GLN A 21 -1.79 -2.47 20.67
CA GLN A 21 -2.64 -2.23 19.50
C GLN A 21 -1.93 -2.57 18.19
N SER A 22 -0.60 -2.72 18.20
CA SER A 22 0.20 -2.80 16.99
C SER A 22 -0.15 -3.97 16.07
N ALA A 23 -0.43 -5.16 16.62
CA ALA A 23 -0.82 -6.31 15.80
C ALA A 23 -2.16 -6.07 15.09
N ALA A 24 -3.19 -5.59 15.81
CA ALA A 24 -4.48 -5.26 15.22
C ALA A 24 -4.39 -4.09 14.21
N THR A 25 -3.49 -3.14 14.46
CA THR A 25 -3.26 -2.01 13.55
C THR A 25 -2.64 -2.47 12.22
N LEU A 26 -1.78 -3.50 12.25
CA LEU A 26 -1.23 -4.07 11.02
C LEU A 26 -2.34 -4.62 10.11
N GLU A 27 -3.25 -5.41 10.68
CA GLU A 27 -4.40 -5.95 9.93
C GLU A 27 -5.27 -4.84 9.35
N GLN A 28 -5.49 -3.75 10.11
CA GLN A 28 -6.24 -2.59 9.61
C GLN A 28 -5.54 -1.89 8.44
N ILE A 29 -4.22 -1.69 8.50
CA ILE A 29 -3.45 -1.05 7.41
C ILE A 29 -3.48 -1.94 6.15
N VAL A 30 -3.40 -3.26 6.30
CA VAL A 30 -3.55 -4.22 5.18
C VAL A 30 -4.94 -4.11 4.56
N GLU A 31 -5.99 -4.03 5.37
CA GLU A 31 -7.36 -3.87 4.85
C GLU A 31 -7.53 -2.51 4.16
N HIS A 32 -7.01 -1.41 4.70
CA HIS A 32 -7.06 -0.10 4.03
C HIS A 32 -6.39 -0.13 2.65
N ALA A 33 -5.24 -0.80 2.51
CA ALA A 33 -4.59 -0.97 1.21
C ALA A 33 -5.42 -1.85 0.27
N SER A 34 -6.02 -2.92 0.81
CA SER A 34 -6.88 -3.85 0.08
C SER A 34 -8.19 -3.19 -0.40
N ASP A 35 -8.76 -2.30 0.42
CA ASP A 35 -9.95 -1.50 0.09
C ASP A 35 -9.71 -0.62 -1.13
N VAL A 36 -8.54 0.01 -1.24
CA VAL A 36 -8.17 0.80 -2.42
C VAL A 36 -8.07 -0.09 -3.66
N ALA A 37 -7.40 -1.24 -3.58
CA ALA A 37 -7.30 -2.18 -4.70
C ALA A 37 -8.68 -2.71 -5.14
N ARG A 38 -9.54 -3.03 -4.16
CA ARG A 38 -10.92 -3.49 -4.37
C ARG A 38 -11.78 -2.41 -5.02
N GLY A 39 -11.70 -1.17 -4.54
CA GLY A 39 -12.43 -0.04 -5.12
C GLY A 39 -12.03 0.24 -6.56
N LEU A 40 -10.74 0.06 -6.88
CA LEU A 40 -10.22 0.17 -8.26
C LEU A 40 -10.62 -1.02 -9.15
N GLY A 41 -11.26 -2.06 -8.61
CA GLY A 41 -11.66 -3.25 -9.36
C GLY A 41 -10.48 -4.14 -9.80
N LEU A 42 -9.33 -4.02 -9.13
CA LEU A 42 -8.14 -4.81 -9.47
C LEU A 42 -8.14 -6.15 -8.71
N PRO A 43 -7.98 -7.30 -9.39
CA PRO A 43 -7.73 -8.57 -8.71
C PRO A 43 -6.45 -8.49 -7.90
N PHE A 44 -6.50 -8.87 -6.62
CA PHE A 44 -5.34 -8.82 -5.73
C PHE A 44 -5.23 -10.06 -4.84
N ARG A 45 -4.04 -10.26 -4.29
CA ARG A 45 -3.75 -11.23 -3.23
C ARG A 45 -2.95 -10.56 -2.11
N ILE A 46 -2.99 -11.18 -0.94
CA ILE A 46 -2.20 -10.77 0.23
C ILE A 46 -1.19 -11.87 0.52
N LEU A 47 0.08 -11.50 0.68
CA LEU A 47 1.16 -12.43 1.00
C LEU A 47 1.81 -12.06 2.34
N GLU A 48 1.90 -13.02 3.26
CA GLU A 48 2.75 -12.87 4.44
C GLU A 48 4.20 -13.16 4.05
N LEU A 49 5.09 -12.19 4.25
CA LEU A 49 6.50 -12.36 3.87
C LEU A 49 7.23 -13.30 4.82
N CYS A 50 8.09 -14.16 4.25
CA CYS A 50 8.94 -15.02 5.04
C CYS A 50 10.13 -14.26 5.64
N SER A 51 10.81 -14.85 6.63
CA SER A 51 11.92 -14.19 7.33
C SER A 51 13.09 -13.76 6.44
N GLY A 52 13.28 -14.42 5.29
CA GLY A 52 14.31 -14.05 4.32
C GLY A 52 13.97 -12.84 3.45
N ASP A 53 12.70 -12.41 3.45
CA ASP A 53 12.17 -11.39 2.53
C ASP A 53 11.60 -10.16 3.26
N ILE A 54 11.45 -10.22 4.59
CA ILE A 54 11.08 -9.04 5.38
C ILE A 54 12.21 -7.99 5.41
N GLY A 55 11.82 -6.72 5.41
CA GLY A 55 12.76 -5.59 5.54
C GLY A 55 13.40 -5.50 6.92
N PHE A 56 14.61 -4.93 6.99
CA PHE A 56 15.44 -4.82 8.18
C PHE A 56 14.75 -4.25 9.44
N GLN A 57 13.83 -3.30 9.25
CA GLN A 57 13.09 -2.64 10.32
C GLN A 57 11.83 -3.39 10.76
N SER A 58 11.36 -4.35 9.99
CA SER A 58 10.05 -4.98 10.16
C SER A 58 10.13 -6.20 11.06
N ALA A 59 9.15 -6.35 11.95
CA ALA A 59 8.93 -7.59 12.68
C ALA A 59 7.94 -8.52 11.94
N LYS A 60 7.02 -7.95 11.17
CA LYS A 60 6.04 -8.67 10.34
C LYS A 60 5.59 -7.78 9.18
N THR A 61 5.54 -8.34 7.98
CA THR A 61 5.13 -7.62 6.76
C THR A 61 4.14 -8.44 5.94
N TYR A 62 3.13 -7.75 5.42
CA TYR A 62 2.22 -8.24 4.40
C TYR A 62 2.36 -7.42 3.14
N ASP A 63 2.47 -8.09 2.00
CA ASP A 63 2.42 -7.44 0.70
C ASP A 63 1.04 -7.62 0.07
N VAL A 64 0.51 -6.54 -0.50
CA VAL A 64 -0.68 -6.56 -1.34
C VAL A 64 -0.22 -6.50 -2.78
N GLU A 65 -0.53 -7.53 -3.56
CA GLU A 65 -0.12 -7.63 -4.96
C GLU A 65 -1.33 -7.67 -5.87
N VAL A 66 -1.32 -6.86 -6.94
CA VAL A 66 -2.36 -6.84 -7.97
C VAL A 66 -1.93 -7.61 -9.20
N TRP A 67 -2.87 -8.25 -9.89
CA TRP A 67 -2.58 -8.97 -11.12
C TRP A 67 -2.36 -8.02 -12.30
N SER A 68 -1.37 -8.33 -13.13
CA SER A 68 -1.02 -7.59 -14.35
C SER A 68 -1.11 -8.52 -15.56
N PRO A 69 -2.19 -8.47 -16.37
CA PRO A 69 -2.46 -9.49 -17.37
C PRO A 69 -1.49 -9.48 -18.56
N ALA A 70 -0.96 -8.33 -18.98
CA ALA A 70 0.01 -8.30 -20.08
C ALA A 70 1.41 -8.72 -19.62
N SER A 71 1.74 -8.48 -18.34
CA SER A 71 2.99 -8.90 -17.73
C SER A 71 2.95 -10.33 -17.15
N GLU A 72 1.77 -10.95 -17.08
CA GLU A 72 1.51 -12.30 -16.52
C GLU A 72 2.08 -12.51 -15.11
N GLU A 73 1.99 -11.48 -14.26
CA GLU A 73 2.57 -11.52 -12.93
C GLU A 73 1.75 -10.75 -11.89
N TRP A 74 2.05 -11.03 -10.62
CA TRP A 74 1.56 -10.25 -9.48
C TRP A 74 2.53 -9.10 -9.20
N LEU A 75 2.01 -7.88 -9.18
CA LEU A 75 2.76 -6.66 -8.89
C LEU A 75 2.46 -6.20 -7.47
N GLU A 76 3.47 -6.23 -6.60
CA GLU A 76 3.40 -5.65 -5.25
C GLU A 76 3.04 -4.15 -5.33
N VAL A 77 1.86 -3.76 -4.86
CA VAL A 77 1.41 -2.35 -4.82
C VAL A 77 1.40 -1.78 -3.42
N SER A 78 1.49 -2.64 -2.40
CA SER A 78 1.70 -2.24 -1.02
C SER A 78 2.56 -3.23 -0.27
N SER A 79 3.32 -2.69 0.68
CA SER A 79 4.04 -3.45 1.69
C SER A 79 3.73 -2.83 3.05
N CYS A 80 2.94 -3.55 3.86
CA CYS A 80 2.42 -3.11 5.14
C CYS A 80 3.21 -3.79 6.26
N SER A 81 3.86 -3.00 7.11
CA SER A 81 4.83 -3.50 8.09
C SER A 81 4.52 -3.02 9.51
N ASN A 82 4.64 -3.93 10.48
CA ASN A 82 4.74 -3.61 11.89
C ASN A 82 6.22 -3.62 12.31
N CYS A 83 6.75 -2.45 12.67
CA CYS A 83 8.15 -2.30 13.06
C CYS A 83 8.35 -2.43 14.58
N THR A 84 7.28 -2.67 15.35
CA THR A 84 7.27 -2.67 16.82
C THR A 84 7.98 -1.41 17.35
N ASP A 85 8.87 -1.53 18.33
CA ASP A 85 9.60 -0.40 18.88
C ASP A 85 10.93 -0.09 18.15
N PHE A 86 11.24 -0.78 17.05
CA PHE A 86 12.54 -0.70 16.37
C PHE A 86 12.91 0.72 15.94
N GLN A 87 11.97 1.40 15.27
CA GLN A 87 12.14 2.78 14.82
C GLN A 87 11.98 3.75 15.99
N ALA A 88 11.01 3.50 16.87
CA ALA A 88 10.75 4.34 18.05
C ALA A 88 11.97 4.44 18.98
N ARG A 89 12.71 3.35 19.19
CA ARG A 89 13.97 3.36 19.96
C ARG A 89 15.05 4.20 19.30
N ARG A 90 15.20 4.12 17.97
CA ARG A 90 16.21 4.87 17.20
C ARG A 90 15.92 6.36 17.14
N ALA A 91 14.65 6.72 17.01
CA ALA A 91 14.19 8.10 16.97
C ALA A 91 13.79 8.67 18.36
N ASN A 92 13.91 7.87 19.42
CA ASN A 92 13.52 8.20 20.80
C ASN A 92 12.04 8.66 20.96
N ILE A 93 11.13 8.03 20.20
CA ILE A 93 9.69 8.35 20.20
C ILE A 93 9.00 7.59 21.33
N ARG A 94 8.47 8.33 22.31
CA ARG A 94 7.89 7.75 23.54
C ARG A 94 6.55 8.38 23.86
N PHE A 95 5.72 7.62 24.56
CA PHE A 95 4.44 8.08 25.11
C PHE A 95 4.36 7.80 26.61
N ARG A 96 3.34 8.37 27.27
CA ARG A 96 3.02 8.09 28.68
C ARG A 96 1.54 7.76 28.77
N ARG A 97 1.20 6.63 29.40
CA ARG A 97 -0.20 6.21 29.62
C ARG A 97 -0.96 7.12 30.57
N LYS A 98 -0.24 7.75 31.51
CA LYS A 98 -0.79 8.65 32.53
C LYS A 98 0.15 9.84 32.72
N PRO A 99 -0.37 11.01 33.12
CA PRO A 99 0.47 12.12 33.56
C PRO A 99 1.48 11.64 34.61
N GLN A 100 2.75 12.04 34.47
CA GLN A 100 3.87 11.67 35.36
C GLN A 100 4.26 10.17 35.37
N GLY A 101 3.57 9.29 34.62
CA GLY A 101 3.94 7.87 34.50
C GLY A 101 5.25 7.65 33.72
N ARG A 102 5.93 6.52 33.94
CA ARG A 102 7.16 6.17 33.20
C ARG A 102 6.90 6.19 31.69
N PRO A 103 7.78 6.82 30.88
CA PRO A 103 7.61 6.80 29.44
C PRO A 103 7.91 5.41 28.85
N GLU A 104 7.10 5.02 27.88
CA GLU A 104 7.21 3.78 27.10
C GLU A 104 7.45 4.12 25.63
N TYR A 105 8.07 3.23 24.86
CA TYR A 105 8.20 3.42 23.42
C TYR A 105 6.88 3.08 22.73
N VAL A 106 6.48 3.88 21.75
CA VAL A 106 5.37 3.54 20.86
C VAL A 106 5.78 2.42 19.92
N HIS A 107 4.80 1.73 19.34
CA HIS A 107 5.03 0.92 18.15
C HIS A 107 4.78 1.75 16.89
N THR A 108 5.56 1.49 15.84
CA THR A 108 5.42 2.18 14.55
C THR A 108 5.00 1.20 13.47
N LEU A 109 4.10 1.66 12.60
CA LEU A 109 3.61 0.92 11.44
C LEU A 109 3.61 1.81 10.21
N ASN A 110 3.80 1.19 9.05
CA ASN A 110 3.72 1.86 7.76
C ASN A 110 3.14 0.92 6.70
N GLY A 111 2.54 1.50 5.66
CA GLY A 111 2.05 0.74 4.51
C GLY A 111 1.69 1.66 3.34
N SER A 112 1.92 1.20 2.12
CA SER A 112 1.51 1.96 0.93
C SER A 112 -0.01 1.89 0.74
N GLY A 113 -0.65 2.97 0.30
CA GLY A 113 -2.09 3.01 0.00
C GLY A 113 -2.44 3.65 -1.34
N LEU A 114 -1.73 3.47 -2.44
CA LEU A 114 -0.81 2.40 -2.86
C LEU A 114 0.41 3.02 -3.57
N ALA A 115 1.35 2.19 -4.06
CA ALA A 115 2.42 2.65 -4.95
C ALA A 115 1.91 2.90 -6.38
N LEU A 116 1.87 4.18 -6.79
CA LEU A 116 1.16 4.61 -8.00
C LEU A 116 1.62 3.95 -9.31
N PRO A 117 2.92 3.75 -9.60
CA PRO A 117 3.34 3.24 -10.92
C PRO A 117 2.81 1.84 -11.23
N ARG A 118 2.80 0.96 -10.23
CA ARG A 118 2.36 -0.44 -10.40
C ARG A 118 0.83 -0.52 -10.46
N VAL A 119 0.13 0.34 -9.73
CA VAL A 119 -1.33 0.49 -9.88
C VAL A 119 -1.69 0.99 -11.27
N ILE A 120 -0.97 1.98 -11.82
CA ILE A 120 -1.20 2.47 -13.19
C ILE A 120 -0.99 1.35 -14.21
N ILE A 121 0.07 0.55 -14.09
CA ILE A 121 0.29 -0.61 -14.97
C ILE A 121 -0.92 -1.54 -14.92
N ALA A 122 -1.32 -1.97 -13.72
CA ALA A 122 -2.45 -2.89 -13.56
C ALA A 122 -3.76 -2.31 -14.10
N LEU A 123 -4.03 -1.02 -13.88
CA LEU A 123 -5.23 -0.34 -14.40
C LEU A 123 -5.24 -0.30 -15.93
N LEU A 124 -4.12 0.08 -16.56
CA LEU A 124 -4.01 0.15 -18.02
C LEU A 124 -4.18 -1.24 -18.63
N GLU A 125 -3.43 -2.23 -18.14
CA GLU A 125 -3.48 -3.59 -18.67
C GLU A 125 -4.83 -4.28 -18.45
N THR A 126 -5.46 -4.09 -17.28
CA THR A 126 -6.73 -4.75 -16.96
C THR A 126 -7.92 -4.13 -17.70
N ASN A 127 -7.89 -2.82 -17.96
CA ASN A 127 -9.05 -2.11 -18.51
C ASN A 127 -8.90 -1.68 -19.97
N GLN A 128 -7.83 -2.11 -20.65
CA GLN A 128 -7.65 -1.86 -22.07
C GLN A 128 -8.75 -2.52 -22.90
N GLN A 129 -9.26 -1.78 -23.90
CA GLN A 129 -10.28 -2.22 -24.84
C GLN A 129 -9.65 -2.59 -26.19
N PRO A 130 -10.35 -3.35 -27.06
CA PRO A 130 -9.81 -3.78 -28.36
C PRO A 130 -9.40 -2.63 -29.30
N ASP A 131 -9.97 -1.44 -29.15
CA ASP A 131 -9.64 -0.23 -29.92
C ASP A 131 -8.46 0.56 -29.34
N GLY A 132 -7.84 0.07 -28.25
CA GLY A 132 -6.72 0.69 -27.57
C GLY A 132 -7.10 1.72 -26.50
N THR A 133 -8.38 2.05 -26.35
CA THR A 133 -8.86 2.90 -25.25
C THR A 133 -8.75 2.17 -23.91
N VAL A 134 -8.77 2.91 -22.80
CA VAL A 134 -8.77 2.32 -21.44
C VAL A 134 -9.98 2.79 -20.67
N ARG A 135 -10.83 1.86 -20.23
CA ARG A 135 -11.98 2.18 -19.37
C ARG A 135 -11.49 2.56 -17.97
N LEU A 136 -11.96 3.68 -17.44
CA LEU A 136 -11.65 4.08 -16.07
C LEU A 136 -12.53 3.31 -15.07
N PRO A 137 -11.99 2.84 -13.93
CA PRO A 137 -12.80 2.40 -12.82
C PRO A 137 -13.80 3.48 -12.39
N GLU A 138 -15.02 3.09 -12.07
CA GLU A 138 -16.10 4.03 -11.73
C GLU A 138 -15.73 4.96 -10.58
N VAL A 139 -14.98 4.45 -9.59
CA VAL A 139 -14.51 5.23 -8.43
C VAL A 139 -13.56 6.37 -8.79
N LEU A 140 -12.92 6.33 -9.96
CA LEU A 140 -12.00 7.38 -10.43
C LEU A 140 -12.72 8.48 -11.24
N VAL A 141 -13.90 8.21 -11.80
CA VAL A 141 -14.64 9.15 -12.66
C VAL A 141 -14.85 10.54 -12.02
N PRO A 142 -15.20 10.65 -10.71
CA PRO A 142 -15.35 11.95 -10.05
C PRO A 142 -14.05 12.76 -9.95
N TYR A 143 -12.90 12.11 -10.05
CA TYR A 143 -11.57 12.73 -9.99
C TYR A 143 -10.99 13.04 -11.38
N MET A 144 -11.71 12.67 -12.44
CA MET A 144 -11.30 12.77 -13.85
C MET A 144 -12.26 13.66 -14.65
N ASP A 145 -12.88 14.65 -14.03
CA ASP A 145 -13.85 15.58 -14.65
C ASP A 145 -15.01 14.85 -15.39
N GLY A 146 -15.43 13.70 -14.88
CA GLY A 146 -16.50 12.89 -15.49
C GLY A 146 -16.06 12.03 -16.67
N GLN A 147 -14.77 12.03 -17.03
CA GLN A 147 -14.22 11.15 -18.06
C GLN A 147 -14.35 9.68 -17.64
N GLN A 148 -14.83 8.84 -18.56
CA GLN A 148 -15.02 7.39 -18.32
C GLN A 148 -14.00 6.52 -19.06
N VAL A 149 -13.32 7.08 -20.05
CA VAL A 149 -12.42 6.36 -20.94
C VAL A 149 -11.22 7.25 -21.24
N LEU A 150 -10.01 6.69 -21.16
CA LEU A 150 -8.79 7.32 -21.65
C LEU A 150 -8.58 6.96 -23.12
N GLU A 151 -8.37 7.97 -23.95
CA GLU A 151 -8.06 7.83 -25.36
C GLU A 151 -6.55 7.60 -25.57
N PRO A 152 -6.14 6.80 -26.57
CA PRO A 152 -4.74 6.73 -26.97
C PRO A 152 -4.18 8.11 -27.32
N ALA A 153 -2.94 8.37 -26.93
CA ALA A 153 -2.23 9.57 -27.39
C ALA A 153 -2.10 9.51 -28.92
N ARG A 154 -2.47 10.62 -29.59
CA ARG A 154 -2.34 10.78 -31.04
C ARG A 154 -0.89 11.00 -31.46
#